data_AF-A0AA96REI3-F1
#
_entry.id   AF-A0AA96REI3-F1
#
_cell.length_a   1.000
_cell.length_b   1.000
_cell.length_c   1.000
_cell.angle_alpha   90.00
_cell.angle_beta   90.00
_cell.angle_gamma   90.00
#
_symmetry.space_group_name_H-M   'P 1'
#
loop_
_entity.id
_entity.type
_entity.pdbx_description
1 polymer ?
#
loop_
_entity_poly.entity_id
_entity_poly.type
_entity_poly.pdbx_seq_one_letter_code
_entity_poly.pdbx_strand_id
1 'polypeptide(L)'
;MFGFIREKRRKYTDVATVESQRNDLIPEEFPEGPYGSSLPVESLGKSTPWRVDQRPQNRFSYENRELHDGINRAYPPDHEPNEADLT
;
A
#
# COMPACT_ATOMS: atom_id res chain seq x y z
N MET A 1 -6.34 -16.09 9.32
CA MET A 1 -6.15 -14.63 9.23
C MET A 1 -4.70 -14.41 8.84
N PHE A 2 -4.42 -14.01 7.59
CA PHE A 2 -3.05 -13.80 7.13
C PHE A 2 -2.54 -12.48 7.73
N GLY A 3 -1.58 -12.57 8.65
CA GLY A 3 -0.92 -11.41 9.25
C GLY A 3 0.18 -10.84 8.34
N PHE A 4 0.89 -9.82 8.81
CA PHE A 4 2.01 -9.24 8.09
C PHE A 4 3.22 -10.19 8.02
N ILE A 5 4.03 -10.06 6.96
CA ILE A 5 5.33 -10.74 6.85
C ILE A 5 6.22 -10.31 8.02
N ARG A 6 6.84 -11.29 8.70
CA ARG A 6 7.87 -11.02 9.72
C ARG A 6 9.19 -10.64 9.03
N GLU A 7 9.50 -9.36 8.99
CA GLU A 7 10.77 -8.86 8.44
C GLU A 7 11.66 -8.24 9.53
N LYS A 8 12.99 -8.41 9.38
CA LYS A 8 13.97 -7.73 10.24
C LYS A 8 14.07 -6.26 9.82
N ARG A 9 13.33 -5.38 10.52
CA ARG A 9 13.38 -3.94 10.25
C ARG A 9 14.77 -3.38 10.56
N ARG A 10 15.30 -2.60 9.62
CA ARG A 10 16.58 -1.91 9.75
C ARG A 10 16.35 -0.48 10.22
N LYS A 11 17.36 0.10 10.87
CA LYS A 11 17.35 1.51 11.29
C LYS A 11 17.34 2.46 10.09
N TYR A 12 17.93 2.04 8.98
CA TYR A 12 18.00 2.80 7.73
C TYR A 12 17.35 1.97 6.62
N THR A 13 16.47 2.62 5.84
CA THR A 13 15.79 2.08 4.66
C THR A 13 16.43 2.62 3.39
N ASP A 14 15.93 2.17 2.25
CA ASP A 14 16.30 2.77 0.96
C ASP A 14 15.70 4.19 0.83
N VAL A 15 15.98 4.86 -0.28
CA VAL A 15 15.42 6.16 -0.61
C VAL A 15 13.89 6.10 -0.74
N ALA A 16 13.23 7.23 -0.46
CA ALA A 16 11.76 7.32 -0.40
C ALA A 16 11.07 6.77 -1.67
N THR A 17 11.65 7.02 -2.86
CA THR A 17 11.10 6.51 -4.13
C THR A 17 11.10 4.98 -4.21
N VAL A 18 12.14 4.32 -3.70
CA VAL A 18 12.25 2.85 -3.70
C VAL A 18 11.25 2.26 -2.70
N GLU A 19 11.15 2.86 -1.51
CA GLU A 19 10.18 2.41 -0.50
C GLU A 19 8.72 2.67 -0.94
N SER A 20 8.44 3.76 -1.67
CA SER A 20 7.13 4.00 -2.26
C SER A 20 6.77 2.92 -3.28
N GLN A 21 7.64 2.64 -4.26
CA GLN A 21 7.39 1.57 -5.25
C GLN A 21 7.19 0.19 -4.62
N ARG A 22 7.83 -0.07 -3.47
CA ARG A 22 7.72 -1.33 -2.73
C ARG A 22 6.43 -1.45 -1.91
N ASN A 23 5.96 -0.35 -1.34
CA ASN A 23 4.90 -0.33 -0.34
C ASN A 23 3.54 0.15 -0.88
N ASP A 24 3.51 0.89 -1.98
CA ASP A 24 2.30 1.37 -2.62
C ASP A 24 1.71 0.29 -3.54
N LEU A 25 0.68 -0.41 -3.04
CA LEU A 25 0.06 -1.53 -3.74
C LEU A 25 -0.86 -1.04 -4.87
N ILE A 26 -0.67 -1.64 -6.04
CA ILE A 26 -1.60 -1.52 -7.17
C ILE A 26 -2.81 -2.42 -6.90
N PRO A 27 -4.05 -1.98 -7.17
CA PRO A 27 -5.23 -2.82 -7.04
C PRO A 27 -5.14 -4.09 -7.90
N GLU A 28 -5.25 -5.25 -7.25
CA GLU A 28 -5.38 -6.54 -7.91
C GLU A 28 -6.85 -6.81 -8.21
N GLU A 29 -7.25 -6.62 -9.48
CA GLU A 29 -8.65 -6.78 -9.92
C GLU A 29 -9.09 -8.24 -10.03
N PHE A 30 -8.19 -9.11 -10.48
CA PHE A 30 -8.46 -10.53 -10.70
C PHE A 30 -7.57 -11.40 -9.80
N PRO A 31 -8.10 -12.48 -9.18
CA PRO A 31 -7.33 -13.38 -8.33
C PRO A 31 -6.26 -14.16 -9.09
N GLU A 32 -6.41 -14.34 -10.39
CA GLU A 32 -5.42 -14.94 -11.28
C GLU A 32 -4.45 -13.92 -11.90
N GLY A 33 -4.53 -12.65 -11.52
CA GLY A 33 -3.72 -11.59 -12.11
C GLY A 33 -4.25 -11.07 -13.47
N PRO A 34 -3.47 -10.24 -14.18
CA PRO A 34 -3.96 -9.53 -15.37
C PRO A 34 -4.40 -10.47 -16.49
N TYR A 35 -5.55 -10.18 -17.09
CA TYR A 35 -6.04 -10.94 -18.25
C TYR A 35 -5.00 -10.99 -19.38
N GLY A 36 -4.72 -12.19 -19.88
CA GLY A 36 -3.73 -12.41 -20.95
C GLY A 36 -2.28 -12.45 -20.48
N SER A 37 -2.00 -12.46 -19.17
CA SER A 37 -0.67 -12.70 -18.64
C SER A 37 -0.16 -14.08 -19.09
N SER A 38 1.02 -14.11 -19.71
CA SER A 38 1.74 -15.36 -20.05
C SER A 38 2.50 -15.94 -18.85
N LEU A 39 2.58 -15.20 -17.74
CA LEU A 39 3.29 -15.62 -16.55
C LEU A 39 2.42 -16.59 -15.75
N PRO A 40 2.97 -17.75 -15.33
CA PRO A 40 2.25 -18.67 -14.46
C PRO A 40 2.02 -18.00 -13.11
N VAL A 41 0.78 -18.05 -12.64
CA VAL A 41 0.39 -17.53 -11.33
C VAL A 41 0.62 -18.63 -10.31
N GLU A 42 1.51 -18.39 -9.34
CA GLU A 42 1.85 -19.40 -8.33
C GLU A 42 0.66 -19.76 -7.43
N SER A 43 -0.23 -18.80 -7.15
CA SER A 43 -1.42 -19.00 -6.32
C SER A 43 -2.55 -18.05 -6.70
N LEU A 44 -3.78 -18.56 -6.71
CA LEU A 44 -4.98 -17.73 -6.90
C LEU A 44 -5.24 -16.86 -5.67
N GLY A 45 -5.59 -15.60 -5.89
CA GLY A 45 -5.96 -14.64 -4.86
C GLY A 45 -5.09 -13.39 -4.90
N LYS A 46 -5.11 -12.63 -3.80
CA LYS A 46 -4.25 -11.45 -3.61
C LYS A 46 -2.82 -11.87 -3.28
N SER A 47 -1.86 -11.01 -3.58
CA SER A 47 -0.42 -11.12 -3.24
C SER A 47 -0.11 -11.10 -1.73
N THR A 48 -0.71 -12.00 -0.95
CA THR A 48 -0.61 -12.08 0.52
C THR A 48 0.41 -13.14 0.97
N PRO A 49 1.01 -12.99 2.18
CA PRO A 49 0.85 -11.90 3.13
C PRO A 49 1.61 -10.62 2.74
N TRP A 50 1.10 -9.46 3.16
CA TRP A 50 1.73 -8.17 2.90
C TRP A 50 2.72 -7.75 3.98
N ARG A 51 3.53 -6.75 3.69
CA ARG A 51 4.36 -6.05 4.69
C ARG A 51 3.51 -5.13 5.54
N VAL A 52 4.00 -4.80 6.74
CA VAL A 52 3.34 -3.83 7.64
C VAL A 52 3.19 -2.45 6.97
N ASP A 53 4.17 -2.07 6.15
CA ASP A 53 4.22 -0.76 5.51
C ASP A 53 3.46 -0.73 4.16
N GLN A 54 3.06 -1.89 3.64
CA GLN A 54 2.33 -2.01 2.39
C GLN A 54 0.88 -1.55 2.57
N ARG A 55 0.40 -0.77 1.60
CA ARG A 55 -0.90 -0.11 1.66
C ARG A 55 -1.51 0.06 0.27
N PRO A 56 -2.84 0.00 0.15
CA PRO A 56 -3.51 0.33 -1.10
C PRO A 56 -3.36 1.83 -1.42
N GLN A 57 -3.33 2.16 -2.71
CA GLN A 57 -3.49 3.54 -3.14
C GLN A 57 -4.92 4.02 -2.88
N ASN A 58 -5.08 4.98 -1.98
CA ASN A 58 -6.37 5.61 -1.69
C ASN A 58 -6.64 6.71 -2.72
N ARG A 59 -7.75 6.56 -3.48
CA ARG A 59 -8.20 7.52 -4.50
C ARG A 59 -8.59 8.90 -3.96
N PHE A 60 -8.84 9.00 -2.66
CA PHE A 60 -9.25 10.24 -1.99
C PHE A 60 -8.15 10.84 -1.12
N SER A 61 -6.97 10.22 -1.06
CA SER A 61 -5.82 10.74 -0.33
C SER A 61 -4.96 11.64 -1.24
N TYR A 62 -3.98 12.31 -0.64
CA TYR A 62 -3.04 13.13 -1.39
C TYR A 62 -2.05 12.26 -2.16
N GLU A 63 -1.71 12.65 -3.38
CA GLU A 63 -0.65 11.98 -4.16
C GLU A 63 0.71 12.14 -3.48
N ASN A 64 1.06 13.36 -3.04
CA ASN A 64 2.28 13.62 -2.29
C ASN A 64 2.01 13.65 -0.78
N ARG A 65 2.03 12.47 -0.17
CA ARG A 65 1.77 12.27 1.25
C ARG A 65 2.78 12.96 2.17
N GLU A 66 4.05 12.95 1.80
CA GLU A 66 5.11 13.56 2.61
C GLU A 66 4.93 15.08 2.71
N LEU A 67 4.52 15.72 1.61
CA LEU A 67 4.25 17.15 1.59
C LEU A 67 3.02 17.52 2.44
N HIS A 68 2.05 16.62 2.54
CA HIS A 68 0.78 16.85 3.22
C HIS A 68 0.70 16.19 4.60
N ASP A 69 1.80 15.62 5.10
CA ASP A 69 1.84 14.98 6.40
C ASP A 69 1.63 16.01 7.52
N GLY A 70 0.74 15.70 8.46
CA GLY A 70 0.34 16.62 9.53
C GLY A 70 -0.49 17.83 9.09
N ILE A 71 -0.85 17.94 7.80
CA ILE A 71 -1.73 19.01 7.30
C ILE A 71 -3.17 18.48 7.23
N ASN A 72 -3.93 18.75 8.29
CA ASN A 72 -5.35 18.40 8.30
C ASN A 72 -6.13 19.17 7.24
N ARG A 73 -7.05 18.48 6.60
CA ARG A 73 -8.10 19.10 5.79
C ARG A 73 -9.00 19.95 6.72
N ALA A 74 -9.61 20.98 6.16
CA ALA A 74 -10.38 21.98 6.91
C ALA A 74 -11.91 21.75 6.82
N TYR A 75 -12.37 20.64 6.23
CA TYR A 75 -13.78 20.39 5.92
C TYR A 75 -14.26 19.03 6.48
N PRO A 76 -15.03 19.02 7.58
CA PRO A 76 -15.56 17.78 8.14
C PRO A 76 -16.48 17.00 7.18
N PRO A 77 -16.52 15.65 7.20
CA PRO A 77 -15.70 14.73 7.99
C PRO A 77 -14.34 14.45 7.31
N ASP A 78 -13.26 14.85 7.97
CA ASP A 78 -11.91 14.68 7.45
C ASP A 78 -11.21 13.45 8.04
N HIS A 79 -10.47 12.75 7.19
CA HIS A 79 -9.56 11.66 7.55
C HIS A 79 -8.16 12.23 7.75
N GLU A 80 -7.37 11.70 8.70
CA GLU A 80 -6.01 12.23 8.88
C GLU A 80 -5.15 11.91 7.64
N PRO A 81 -4.28 12.83 7.22
CA PRO A 81 -3.28 12.54 6.20
C PRO A 81 -2.43 11.35 6.68
N ASN A 82 -2.32 10.31 5.87
CA ASN A 82 -1.53 9.09 6.11
C ASN A 82 -2.12 8.05 7.06
N GLU A 83 -3.34 8.21 7.56
CA GLU A 83 -4.03 7.10 8.22
C GLU A 83 -4.39 6.01 7.20
N ALA A 84 -3.99 4.77 7.48
CA ALA A 84 -4.50 3.61 6.76
C ALA A 84 -5.99 3.48 7.10
N ASP A 85 -6.85 3.54 6.08
CA ASP A 85 -8.29 3.32 6.26
C ASP A 85 -8.47 1.92 6.88
N LEU A 86 -8.87 1.86 8.15
CA LEU A 86 -9.08 0.60 8.88
C LEU A 86 -10.41 -0.06 8.52
N THR A 87 -10.97 0.26 7.35
CA THR A 87 -12.30 -0.16 6.90
C THR A 87 -12.28 -1.41 6.01
#